data_AF-A0A5D2X198-F1
#
_entry.id   AF-A0A5D2X198-F1
#
_cell.length_a   1.000
_cell.length_b   1.000
_cell.length_c   1.000
_cell.angle_alpha   90.00
_cell.angle_beta   90.00
_cell.angle_gamma   90.00
#
_symmetry.space_group_name_H-M   'P 1'
#
loop_
_entity.id
_entity.type
_entity.pdbx_description
1 polymer ?
#
loop_
_entity_poly.entity_id
_entity_poly.type
_entity_poly.pdbx_seq_one_letter_code
_entity_poly.pdbx_strand_id
1 'polypeptide(L)'
;MFLLLRYCSFFFFVFLCFYPRSCFPARITPEQITVITTDDTHKSTWFNFTRFKGADKDSHVINGMSELKKYFQRFGYLSIPDGQDGNFTDVYDTQFESAVILYQQKLGLRVTGKLDSDTISTIMSPRCGDTDTAPGMIHATKHFTYFDGRPRWNTKSGSDMPMTLTYAFSTSDMINYISLSEIRTVFNSSFTRWASVIPVNFTETEDYESADIRIGFFGRDHGDGEPFDGVLGVLAHAFSPENGRLHFDEAETWAVDFDKVKSKAAVDLESVATHEIGHILGLGHSSVKDAVMYPSLSPRSRKVDLKLDDVKGVQALYGSNPNFKFSSLWESEISSNKGNGLVCRSSKWTFALVVLVFFIL
;
A
#
# COMPACT_ATOMS: atom_id res chain seq x y z
N MET A 1 -51.67 64.15 -42.07
CA MET A 1 -51.90 64.68 -40.70
C MET A 1 -50.90 63.99 -39.78
N PHE A 2 -50.02 64.78 -39.18
CA PHE A 2 -48.89 64.38 -38.34
C PHE A 2 -49.33 63.56 -37.13
N LEU A 3 -48.49 62.61 -36.67
CA LEU A 3 -47.81 62.75 -35.38
C LEU A 3 -46.66 61.74 -35.24
N LEU A 4 -45.48 62.28 -34.94
CA LEU A 4 -44.25 61.57 -34.54
C LEU A 4 -44.37 61.00 -33.12
N LEU A 5 -43.61 59.93 -32.83
CA LEU A 5 -42.67 59.77 -31.70
C LEU A 5 -42.17 58.30 -31.66
N ARG A 6 -40.92 58.05 -32.05
CA ARG A 6 -39.72 57.81 -31.21
C ARG A 6 -39.46 56.33 -30.85
N TYR A 7 -38.42 55.80 -31.51
CA TYR A 7 -37.33 54.93 -31.02
C TYR A 7 -37.57 54.01 -29.82
N CYS A 8 -37.39 52.70 -30.05
CA CYS A 8 -36.53 51.81 -29.26
C CYS A 8 -36.29 50.50 -30.04
N SER A 9 -35.10 50.31 -30.62
CA SER A 9 -34.68 49.03 -31.20
C SER A 9 -34.35 48.06 -30.06
N PHE A 10 -35.17 47.03 -29.88
CA PHE A 10 -34.81 45.85 -29.09
C PHE A 10 -34.09 44.85 -29.99
N PHE A 11 -32.78 44.72 -29.82
CA PHE A 11 -32.03 43.56 -30.32
C PHE A 11 -32.40 42.35 -29.45
N PHE A 12 -33.13 41.40 -30.02
CA PHE A 12 -33.38 40.11 -29.38
C PHE A 12 -32.16 39.20 -29.61
N PHE A 13 -31.25 39.15 -28.63
CA PHE A 13 -30.23 38.10 -28.59
C PHE A 13 -30.88 36.82 -28.07
N VAL A 14 -31.15 35.87 -28.97
CA VAL A 14 -31.51 34.49 -28.58
C VAL A 14 -30.24 33.80 -28.10
N PHE A 15 -30.03 33.80 -26.78
CA PHE A 15 -29.06 32.90 -26.15
C PHE A 15 -29.68 31.50 -26.14
N LEU A 16 -29.25 30.64 -27.07
CA LEU A 16 -29.44 29.20 -26.97
C LEU A 16 -28.57 28.70 -25.80
N CYS A 17 -29.15 28.64 -24.60
CA CYS A 17 -28.60 27.92 -23.48
C CYS A 17 -28.53 26.43 -23.85
N PHE A 18 -27.39 25.99 -24.40
CA PHE A 18 -27.02 24.58 -24.37
C PHE A 18 -26.75 24.22 -22.90
N TYR A 19 -27.79 23.74 -22.21
CA TYR A 19 -27.59 22.97 -20.99
C TYR A 19 -26.64 21.81 -21.34
N PRO A 20 -25.46 21.69 -20.72
CA PRO A 20 -24.76 20.43 -20.76
C PRO A 20 -25.70 19.42 -20.11
N ARG A 21 -26.12 18.39 -20.86
CA ARG A 21 -26.81 17.24 -20.30
C ARG A 21 -26.00 16.82 -19.08
N SER A 22 -26.65 16.84 -17.92
CA SER A 22 -26.11 16.29 -16.70
C SER A 22 -25.74 14.83 -16.98
N CYS A 23 -24.48 14.58 -17.26
CA CYS A 23 -23.92 13.24 -17.17
C CYS A 23 -24.04 12.87 -15.70
N PHE A 24 -25.09 12.15 -15.34
CA PHE A 24 -25.09 11.39 -14.10
C PHE A 24 -23.79 10.58 -14.12
N PRO A 25 -22.91 10.71 -13.11
CA PRO A 25 -21.81 9.76 -13.00
C PRO A 25 -22.48 8.40 -12.87
N ALA A 26 -22.29 7.55 -13.89
CA ALA A 26 -22.57 6.14 -13.75
C ALA A 26 -21.81 5.71 -12.50
N ARG A 27 -22.54 5.15 -11.52
CA ARG A 27 -21.97 4.57 -10.31
C ARG A 27 -20.80 3.71 -10.75
N ILE A 28 -19.58 4.16 -10.46
CA ILE A 28 -18.39 3.34 -10.57
C ILE A 28 -18.62 2.23 -9.56
N THR A 29 -19.07 1.08 -10.05
CA THR A 29 -18.95 -0.14 -9.29
C THR A 29 -17.46 -0.28 -9.01
N PRO A 30 -17.04 -0.43 -7.74
CA PRO A 30 -15.66 -0.78 -7.45
C PRO A 30 -15.29 -1.96 -8.35
N GLU A 31 -14.13 -1.86 -8.99
CA GLU A 31 -13.51 -3.01 -9.65
C GLU A 31 -13.68 -4.20 -8.72
N GLN A 32 -14.32 -5.24 -9.23
CA GLN A 32 -14.72 -6.39 -8.43
C GLN A 32 -13.46 -6.99 -7.83
N ILE A 33 -13.20 -6.69 -6.56
CA ILE A 33 -12.16 -7.36 -5.77
C ILE A 33 -12.53 -8.83 -5.87
N THR A 34 -11.73 -9.58 -6.63
CA THR A 34 -11.89 -11.02 -6.74
C THR A 34 -11.73 -11.57 -5.34
N VAL A 35 -12.86 -11.89 -4.71
CA VAL A 35 -12.87 -12.77 -3.54
C VAL A 35 -12.16 -14.03 -4.01
N ILE A 36 -10.98 -14.26 -3.46
CA ILE A 36 -10.18 -15.43 -3.77
C ILE A 36 -10.96 -16.62 -3.19
N THR A 37 -11.82 -17.24 -3.99
CA THR A 37 -12.23 -18.62 -3.75
C THR A 37 -11.01 -19.46 -4.12
N THR A 38 -10.15 -19.67 -3.14
CA THR A 38 -9.04 -20.62 -3.22
C THR A 38 -9.62 -21.97 -3.60
N ASP A 39 -9.08 -22.57 -4.67
CA ASP A 39 -9.13 -24.01 -4.84
C ASP A 39 -8.54 -24.65 -3.56
N ASP A 40 -9.07 -25.78 -3.12
CA ASP A 40 -9.16 -26.26 -1.73
C ASP A 40 -7.81 -26.63 -1.04
N THR A 41 -6.67 -26.15 -1.54
CA THR A 41 -5.33 -26.56 -1.08
C THR A 41 -4.54 -25.52 -0.28
N HIS A 42 -4.89 -24.22 -0.30
CA HIS A 42 -4.22 -23.22 0.56
C HIS A 42 -5.20 -22.14 1.03
N LYS A 43 -5.88 -22.38 2.17
CA LYS A 43 -6.70 -21.36 2.84
C LYS A 43 -5.75 -20.31 3.46
N SER A 44 -5.86 -19.05 3.04
CA SER A 44 -5.15 -17.91 3.65
C SER A 44 -5.37 -17.87 5.16
N THR A 45 -4.33 -17.50 5.92
CA THR A 45 -4.31 -17.43 7.39
C THR A 45 -5.54 -16.73 7.96
N TRP A 46 -5.97 -15.62 7.37
CA TRP A 46 -7.08 -14.80 7.90
C TRP A 46 -8.39 -14.91 7.12
N PHE A 47 -8.49 -15.80 6.12
CA PHE A 47 -9.68 -15.94 5.28
C PHE A 47 -10.98 -16.14 6.08
N ASN A 48 -10.90 -16.84 7.22
CA ASN A 48 -12.05 -17.13 8.07
C ASN A 48 -12.67 -15.88 8.72
N PHE A 49 -11.97 -14.74 8.74
CA PHE A 49 -12.51 -13.47 9.26
C PHE A 49 -13.64 -12.88 8.40
N THR A 50 -13.85 -13.39 7.18
CA THR A 50 -15.00 -13.02 6.34
C THR A 50 -16.35 -13.19 7.05
N ARG A 51 -16.44 -14.13 8.00
CA ARG A 51 -17.66 -14.39 8.81
C ARG A 51 -18.09 -13.21 9.69
N PHE A 52 -17.18 -12.28 9.99
CA PHE A 52 -17.47 -11.10 10.81
C PHE A 52 -17.98 -9.91 10.00
N LYS A 53 -18.14 -10.08 8.68
CA LYS A 53 -18.63 -9.03 7.79
C LYS A 53 -20.00 -8.52 8.23
N GLY A 54 -20.07 -7.21 8.45
CA GLY A 54 -21.27 -6.49 8.89
C GLY A 54 -21.44 -6.41 10.40
N ALA A 55 -20.56 -7.04 11.19
CA ALA A 55 -20.64 -6.97 12.64
C ALA A 55 -20.34 -5.55 13.17
N ASP A 56 -21.04 -5.21 14.24
CA ASP A 56 -21.00 -3.93 14.96
C ASP A 56 -21.45 -4.13 16.42
N LYS A 57 -21.56 -3.04 17.18
CA LYS A 57 -21.95 -3.05 18.60
C LYS A 57 -23.33 -3.65 18.90
N ASP A 58 -24.23 -3.69 17.91
CA ASP A 58 -25.59 -4.22 18.08
C ASP A 58 -25.65 -5.71 17.71
N SER A 59 -24.53 -6.28 17.26
CA SER A 59 -24.41 -7.69 16.92
C SER A 59 -24.40 -8.57 18.16
N HIS A 60 -25.08 -9.71 18.09
CA HIS A 60 -24.95 -10.76 19.10
C HIS A 60 -23.53 -11.34 19.12
N VAL A 61 -23.17 -12.06 20.18
CA VAL A 61 -21.87 -12.75 20.32
C VAL A 61 -21.58 -13.59 19.07
N ILE A 62 -20.43 -13.34 18.43
CA ILE A 62 -20.01 -14.06 17.22
C ILE A 62 -18.79 -14.91 17.54
N ASN A 63 -18.92 -16.23 17.38
CA ASN A 63 -17.86 -17.15 17.74
C ASN A 63 -16.53 -16.83 17.02
N GLY A 64 -15.45 -16.77 17.80
CA GLY A 64 -14.08 -16.52 17.34
C GLY A 64 -13.75 -15.05 17.08
N MET A 65 -14.60 -14.10 17.50
CA MET A 65 -14.30 -12.67 17.48
C MET A 65 -13.09 -12.33 18.36
N SER A 66 -12.86 -13.09 19.42
CA SER A 66 -11.64 -13.06 20.23
C SER A 66 -10.36 -13.23 19.41
N GLU A 67 -10.35 -14.09 18.38
CA GLU A 67 -9.21 -14.25 17.48
C GLU A 67 -9.00 -13.03 16.58
N LEU A 68 -10.08 -12.38 16.14
CA LEU A 68 -9.98 -11.11 15.43
C LEU A 68 -9.43 -10.01 16.35
N LYS A 69 -9.84 -9.97 17.62
CA LYS A 69 -9.28 -9.03 18.60
C LYS A 69 -7.77 -9.25 18.81
N LYS A 70 -7.27 -10.50 18.75
CA LYS A 70 -5.82 -10.78 18.76
C LYS A 70 -5.10 -10.22 17.53
N TYR A 71 -5.72 -10.25 16.35
CA TYR A 71 -5.19 -9.54 15.18
C TYR A 71 -5.05 -8.04 15.46
N PHE A 72 -6.09 -7.41 16.01
CA PHE A 72 -6.04 -5.97 16.34
C PHE A 72 -4.99 -5.68 17.41
N GLN A 73 -4.79 -6.58 18.36
CA GLN A 73 -3.72 -6.49 19.34
C GLN A 73 -2.34 -6.57 18.69
N ARG A 74 -2.11 -7.56 17.81
CA ARG A 74 -0.83 -7.76 17.11
C ARG A 74 -0.38 -6.48 16.41
N PHE A 75 -1.31 -5.77 15.75
CA PHE A 75 -1.00 -4.55 15.01
C PHE A 75 -1.13 -3.25 15.84
N GLY A 76 -1.35 -3.36 17.15
CA GLY A 76 -1.30 -2.24 18.11
C GLY A 76 -2.61 -1.48 18.34
N TYR A 77 -3.71 -1.89 17.71
CA TYR A 77 -5.01 -1.22 17.81
C TYR A 77 -5.78 -1.52 19.09
N LEU A 78 -5.45 -2.63 19.76
CA LEU A 78 -6.18 -3.10 20.93
C LEU A 78 -5.20 -3.59 22.00
N SER A 79 -5.30 -3.06 23.21
CA SER A 79 -4.54 -3.55 24.36
C SER A 79 -5.41 -4.46 25.23
N ILE A 80 -4.80 -5.48 25.82
CA ILE A 80 -5.46 -6.29 26.85
C ILE A 80 -5.69 -5.37 28.07
N PRO A 81 -6.92 -5.27 28.60
CA PRO A 81 -7.19 -4.50 29.81
C PRO A 81 -6.42 -5.03 31.02
N ASP A 82 -5.87 -4.12 31.84
CA ASP A 82 -5.19 -4.47 33.09
C ASP A 82 -6.09 -5.34 33.98
N GLY A 83 -5.57 -6.49 34.43
CA GLY A 83 -6.24 -7.38 35.38
C GLY A 83 -7.20 -8.43 34.78
N GLN A 84 -7.22 -8.62 33.46
CA GLN A 84 -7.85 -9.80 32.83
C GLN A 84 -6.82 -10.89 32.51
N ASP A 85 -7.26 -12.16 32.43
CA ASP A 85 -6.46 -13.36 32.14
C ASP A 85 -5.86 -13.42 30.72
N GLY A 86 -5.59 -12.26 30.10
CA GLY A 86 -4.95 -12.16 28.78
C GLY A 86 -5.85 -12.51 27.59
N ASN A 87 -7.12 -12.87 27.82
CA ASN A 87 -7.99 -13.42 26.78
C ASN A 87 -9.14 -12.47 26.41
N PHE A 88 -9.26 -12.16 25.12
CA PHE A 88 -10.39 -11.41 24.59
C PHE A 88 -11.68 -12.24 24.58
N THR A 89 -12.82 -11.57 24.75
CA THR A 89 -14.14 -12.18 24.59
C THR A 89 -14.63 -12.12 23.15
N ASP A 90 -15.62 -12.95 22.82
CA ASP A 90 -16.28 -12.97 21.50
C ASP A 90 -17.33 -11.84 21.29
N VAL A 91 -17.43 -10.89 22.22
CA VAL A 91 -18.37 -9.77 22.17
C VAL A 91 -17.80 -8.62 21.35
N TYR A 92 -18.58 -7.99 20.47
CA TYR A 92 -18.21 -6.71 19.85
C TYR A 92 -18.52 -5.57 20.84
N ASP A 93 -17.55 -5.26 21.71
CA ASP A 93 -17.69 -4.23 22.75
C ASP A 93 -17.22 -2.85 22.28
N THR A 94 -17.48 -1.83 23.10
CA THR A 94 -17.11 -0.42 22.81
C THR A 94 -15.60 -0.22 22.65
N GLN A 95 -14.78 -1.04 23.33
CA GLN A 95 -13.33 -0.97 23.21
C GLN A 95 -12.91 -1.44 21.80
N PHE A 96 -13.49 -2.53 21.33
CA PHE A 96 -13.23 -3.06 20.01
C PHE A 96 -13.81 -2.16 18.89
N GLU A 97 -14.98 -1.56 19.10
CA GLU A 97 -15.50 -0.52 18.18
C GLU A 97 -14.49 0.63 18.01
N SER A 98 -13.89 1.09 19.11
CA SER A 98 -12.87 2.14 19.10
C SER A 98 -11.60 1.69 18.36
N ALA A 99 -11.19 0.43 18.53
CA ALA A 99 -10.06 -0.15 17.80
C ALA A 99 -10.34 -0.26 16.29
N VAL A 100 -11.56 -0.62 15.89
CA VAL A 100 -12.00 -0.65 14.48
C VAL A 100 -12.01 0.74 13.87
N ILE A 101 -12.49 1.75 14.60
CA ILE A 101 -12.44 3.15 14.16
C ILE A 101 -10.98 3.59 13.94
N LEU A 102 -10.09 3.28 14.88
CA LEU A 102 -8.67 3.62 14.77
C LEU A 102 -8.01 2.93 13.57
N TYR A 103 -8.30 1.64 13.35
CA TYR A 103 -7.85 0.87 12.19
C TYR A 103 -8.29 1.52 10.88
N GLN A 104 -9.58 1.87 10.77
CA GLN A 104 -10.11 2.51 9.58
C GLN A 104 -9.45 3.87 9.33
N GLN A 105 -9.25 4.68 10.37
CA GLN A 105 -8.55 5.97 10.26
C GLN A 105 -7.10 5.79 9.80
N LYS A 106 -6.36 4.85 10.39
CA LYS A 106 -4.94 4.61 10.09
C LYS A 106 -4.72 4.10 8.68
N LEU A 107 -5.61 3.26 8.17
CA LEU A 107 -5.51 2.69 6.83
C LEU A 107 -6.27 3.48 5.76
N GLY A 108 -6.73 4.70 6.08
CA GLY A 108 -7.42 5.56 5.10
C GLY A 108 -8.75 4.99 4.59
N LEU A 109 -9.39 4.13 5.37
CA LEU A 109 -10.70 3.55 5.07
C LEU A 109 -11.83 4.52 5.47
N ARG A 110 -13.05 4.23 5.01
CA ARG A 110 -14.23 4.91 5.51
C ARG A 110 -14.41 4.57 6.99
N VAL A 111 -14.44 5.59 7.83
CA VAL A 111 -14.65 5.43 9.27
C VAL A 111 -16.13 5.16 9.54
N THR A 112 -16.47 3.91 9.85
CA THR A 112 -17.83 3.43 10.13
C THR A 112 -17.96 2.84 11.53
N GLY A 113 -16.85 2.40 12.15
CA GLY A 113 -16.88 1.60 13.38
C GLY A 113 -17.53 0.23 13.21
N LYS A 114 -17.67 -0.25 11.96
CA LYS A 114 -18.24 -1.56 11.64
C LYS A 114 -17.22 -2.39 10.90
N LEU A 115 -17.33 -3.72 11.01
CA LEU A 115 -16.57 -4.65 10.18
C LEU A 115 -17.20 -4.76 8.78
N ASP A 116 -17.30 -3.63 8.08
CA ASP A 116 -17.86 -3.55 6.72
C ASP A 116 -16.99 -4.27 5.68
N SER A 117 -17.47 -4.34 4.44
CA SER A 117 -16.81 -5.07 3.35
C SER A 117 -15.36 -4.62 3.14
N ASP A 118 -15.10 -3.32 3.17
CA ASP A 118 -13.78 -2.75 2.88
C ASP A 118 -12.84 -3.01 4.06
N THR A 119 -13.34 -2.87 5.29
CA THR A 119 -12.60 -3.18 6.52
C THR A 119 -12.20 -4.65 6.57
N ILE A 120 -13.13 -5.57 6.37
CA ILE A 120 -12.85 -7.02 6.38
C ILE A 120 -11.94 -7.42 5.22
N SER A 121 -12.14 -6.86 4.02
CA SER A 121 -11.24 -7.11 2.89
C SER A 121 -9.81 -6.66 3.18
N THR A 122 -9.64 -5.56 3.92
CA THR A 122 -8.31 -5.06 4.30
C THR A 122 -7.68 -5.92 5.40
N ILE A 123 -8.47 -6.34 6.41
CA ILE A 123 -8.05 -7.26 7.47
C ILE A 123 -7.53 -8.59 6.90
N MET A 124 -8.23 -9.13 5.89
CA MET A 124 -7.85 -10.40 5.24
C MET A 124 -6.76 -10.24 4.19
N SER A 125 -6.34 -9.02 3.86
CA SER A 125 -5.26 -8.81 2.91
C SER A 125 -3.92 -9.15 3.59
N PRO A 126 -3.03 -9.89 2.92
CA PRO A 126 -1.67 -10.07 3.39
C PRO A 126 -0.98 -8.72 3.60
N ARG A 127 -0.09 -8.64 4.59
CA ARG A 127 0.52 -7.38 5.03
C ARG A 127 1.88 -7.56 5.69
N CYS A 128 2.57 -6.46 5.91
CA CYS A 128 3.73 -6.37 6.81
C CYS A 128 3.32 -6.68 8.26
N GLY A 129 4.24 -7.30 9.00
CA GLY A 129 4.12 -7.74 10.39
C GLY A 129 4.29 -6.63 11.42
N ASP A 130 4.86 -5.49 11.02
CA ASP A 130 5.11 -4.36 11.91
C ASP A 130 3.82 -3.71 12.41
N THR A 131 3.86 -3.14 13.62
CA THR A 131 2.71 -2.46 14.23
C THR A 131 2.35 -1.16 13.51
N ASP A 132 1.05 -0.85 13.40
CA ASP A 132 0.56 0.39 12.76
C ASP A 132 0.57 1.60 13.70
N THR A 133 0.63 1.34 15.01
CA THR A 133 0.48 2.35 16.06
C THR A 133 1.64 2.27 17.04
N ALA A 134 2.49 3.29 17.04
CA ALA A 134 3.38 3.55 18.17
C ALA A 134 2.58 4.22 19.31
N PRO A 135 2.80 3.84 20.58
CA PRO A 135 2.23 4.55 21.72
C PRO A 135 2.61 6.03 21.69
N GLY A 136 1.64 6.94 21.81
CA GLY A 136 1.92 8.34 22.13
C GLY A 136 2.01 9.36 21.00
N MET A 137 1.76 9.01 19.73
CA MET A 137 1.69 10.02 18.64
C MET A 137 0.29 10.20 18.05
N ILE A 138 -0.46 11.14 18.62
CA ILE A 138 -1.72 11.69 18.07
C ILE A 138 -1.42 13.01 17.33
N HIS A 139 -0.39 13.08 16.50
CA HIS A 139 -0.20 14.25 15.63
C HIS A 139 0.54 13.87 14.36
N ALA A 140 -0.18 13.78 13.25
CA ALA A 140 0.46 13.97 11.96
C ALA A 140 -0.55 14.55 10.96
N THR A 141 -0.37 15.83 10.64
CA THR A 141 -0.84 16.44 9.38
C THR A 141 -0.13 15.86 8.14
N LYS A 142 0.57 14.74 8.30
CA LYS A 142 1.41 14.05 7.32
C LYS A 142 0.93 12.62 7.20
N HIS A 143 0.94 12.06 5.98
CA HIS A 143 0.40 10.72 5.73
C HIS A 143 1.41 9.60 5.99
N PHE A 144 2.70 9.91 5.96
CA PHE A 144 3.80 9.04 6.40
C PHE A 144 4.01 9.08 7.92
N THR A 145 4.57 7.99 8.46
CA THR A 145 4.89 7.84 9.89
C THR A 145 6.33 7.34 10.08
N TYR A 146 6.76 7.21 11.34
CA TYR A 146 8.06 6.67 11.76
C TYR A 146 7.86 5.72 12.93
N PHE A 147 8.82 4.83 13.16
CA PHE A 147 8.93 4.13 14.44
C PHE A 147 9.11 5.12 15.60
N ASP A 148 8.80 4.67 16.81
CA ASP A 148 8.97 5.50 18.02
C ASP A 148 10.42 5.95 18.17
N GLY A 149 10.62 7.20 18.57
CA GLY A 149 11.94 7.85 18.63
C GLY A 149 12.51 8.30 17.28
N ARG A 150 11.82 8.07 16.15
CA ARG A 150 12.26 8.46 14.78
C ARG A 150 13.68 7.97 14.47
N PRO A 151 13.95 6.66 14.60
CA PRO A 151 15.28 6.09 14.43
C PRO A 151 15.80 6.33 13.01
N ARG A 152 17.13 6.49 12.92
CA ARG A 152 17.87 6.64 11.67
C ARG A 152 19.26 6.07 11.88
N TRP A 153 19.84 5.51 10.81
CA TRP A 153 21.25 5.18 10.76
C TRP A 153 22.12 6.40 11.04
N ASN A 154 23.04 6.27 12.01
CA ASN A 154 23.98 7.33 12.34
C ASN A 154 25.12 7.37 11.32
N THR A 155 25.25 8.50 10.63
CA THR A 155 26.52 8.85 9.98
C THR A 155 27.52 9.28 11.06
N LYS A 156 28.73 8.72 11.08
CA LYS A 156 29.76 8.98 12.12
C LYS A 156 30.13 10.46 12.32
N SER A 157 29.76 11.37 11.42
CA SER A 157 29.96 12.82 11.63
C SER A 157 28.94 13.77 10.98
N GLY A 158 27.80 13.31 10.47
CA GLY A 158 26.84 14.17 9.76
C GLY A 158 27.35 14.75 8.42
N SER A 159 28.64 14.61 8.12
CA SER A 159 29.33 15.05 6.90
C SER A 159 29.63 13.94 5.91
N ASP A 160 29.51 12.67 6.29
CA ASP A 160 29.81 11.51 5.42
C ASP A 160 28.57 11.10 4.61
N MET A 161 28.08 12.01 3.77
CA MET A 161 27.05 11.69 2.77
C MET A 161 27.71 11.51 1.39
N PRO A 162 27.38 10.46 0.63
CA PRO A 162 26.35 9.47 0.91
C PRO A 162 26.74 8.47 2.01
N MET A 163 25.79 8.17 2.89
CA MET A 163 25.93 7.10 3.90
C MET A 163 26.09 5.75 3.19
N THR A 164 26.97 4.87 3.67
CA THR A 164 27.09 3.51 3.13
C THR A 164 26.57 2.51 4.14
N LEU A 165 25.60 1.69 3.74
CA LEU A 165 25.06 0.57 4.50
C LEU A 165 25.46 -0.73 3.82
N THR A 166 25.93 -1.68 4.60
CA THR A 166 26.23 -3.03 4.14
C THR A 166 25.00 -3.93 4.29
N TYR A 167 24.81 -4.87 3.36
CA TYR A 167 23.76 -5.88 3.48
C TYR A 167 24.27 -7.28 3.15
N ALA A 168 23.67 -8.30 3.76
CA ALA A 168 24.01 -9.69 3.53
C ALA A 168 22.77 -10.60 3.62
N PHE A 169 22.84 -11.75 2.95
CA PHE A 169 21.82 -12.79 3.01
C PHE A 169 22.23 -13.89 3.98
N SER A 170 21.27 -14.43 4.74
CA SER A 170 21.50 -15.58 5.62
C SER A 170 22.03 -16.77 4.80
N THR A 171 22.90 -17.55 5.43
CA THR A 171 23.43 -18.79 4.81
C THR A 171 22.58 -20.01 5.16
N SER A 172 21.79 -19.94 6.23
CA SER A 172 20.93 -21.02 6.73
C SER A 172 19.46 -20.82 6.39
N ASP A 173 19.00 -19.58 6.37
CA ASP A 173 17.57 -19.23 6.37
C ASP A 173 17.21 -18.58 5.03
N MET A 174 17.13 -19.44 4.00
CA MET A 174 16.87 -19.03 2.61
C MET A 174 15.95 -20.03 1.93
N ILE A 175 15.01 -19.50 1.14
CA ILE A 175 14.22 -20.31 0.20
C ILE A 175 15.11 -20.89 -0.91
N ASN A 176 14.76 -22.07 -1.41
CA ASN A 176 15.54 -22.79 -2.43
C ASN A 176 14.89 -22.84 -3.82
N TYR A 177 13.65 -22.36 -3.96
CA TYR A 177 12.90 -22.40 -5.21
C TYR A 177 13.05 -21.12 -6.06
N ILE A 178 13.73 -20.10 -5.54
CA ILE A 178 14.20 -18.92 -6.28
C ILE A 178 15.72 -18.88 -6.14
N SER A 179 16.45 -18.66 -7.24
CA SER A 179 17.90 -18.62 -7.19
C SER A 179 18.40 -17.41 -6.39
N LEU A 180 19.52 -17.55 -5.67
CA LEU A 180 20.15 -16.43 -4.96
C LEU A 180 20.47 -15.25 -5.90
N SER A 181 20.78 -15.51 -7.17
CA SER A 181 20.97 -14.47 -8.18
C SER A 181 19.71 -13.66 -8.48
N GLU A 182 18.55 -14.31 -8.53
CA GLU A 182 17.26 -13.62 -8.72
C GLU A 182 16.90 -12.81 -7.47
N ILE A 183 17.11 -13.38 -6.28
CA ILE A 183 16.93 -12.67 -5.01
C ILE A 183 17.84 -11.43 -4.96
N ARG A 184 19.14 -11.56 -5.25
CA ARG A 184 20.08 -10.43 -5.34
C ARG A 184 19.61 -9.35 -6.30
N THR A 185 19.08 -9.74 -7.46
CA THR A 185 18.55 -8.80 -8.46
C THR A 185 17.37 -8.00 -7.90
N VAL A 186 16.46 -8.67 -7.19
CA VAL A 186 15.33 -8.02 -6.50
C VAL A 186 15.82 -7.01 -5.47
N PHE A 187 16.67 -7.42 -4.54
CA PHE A 187 17.14 -6.52 -3.48
C PHE A 187 17.97 -5.36 -4.02
N ASN A 188 18.85 -5.59 -5.00
CA ASN A 188 19.59 -4.51 -5.65
C ASN A 188 18.62 -3.48 -6.27
N SER A 189 17.57 -3.94 -6.95
CA SER A 189 16.55 -3.06 -7.51
C SER A 189 15.82 -2.26 -6.42
N SER A 190 15.40 -2.91 -5.33
CA SER A 190 14.72 -2.25 -4.19
C SER A 190 15.63 -1.23 -3.49
N PHE A 191 16.88 -1.58 -3.20
CA PHE A 191 17.88 -0.66 -2.64
C PHE A 191 18.15 0.52 -3.56
N THR A 192 18.29 0.28 -4.87
CA THR A 192 18.50 1.33 -5.88
C THR A 192 17.36 2.35 -5.88
N ARG A 193 16.11 1.92 -5.69
CA ARG A 193 14.96 2.85 -5.61
C ARG A 193 15.10 3.81 -4.45
N TRP A 194 15.40 3.31 -3.25
CA TRP A 194 15.62 4.16 -2.09
C TRP A 194 16.86 5.05 -2.25
N ALA A 195 17.97 4.51 -2.74
CA ALA A 195 19.19 5.26 -3.06
C ALA A 195 18.99 6.37 -4.10
N SER A 196 17.97 6.24 -4.97
CA SER A 196 17.66 7.29 -5.96
C SER A 196 17.07 8.55 -5.33
N VAL A 197 16.50 8.47 -4.12
CA VAL A 197 15.77 9.59 -3.48
C VAL A 197 16.45 10.15 -2.24
N ILE A 198 17.36 9.41 -1.60
CA ILE A 198 18.19 9.89 -0.48
C ILE A 198 19.69 9.64 -0.75
N PRO A 199 20.62 10.33 -0.07
CA PRO A 199 22.04 10.14 -0.31
C PRO A 199 22.57 8.93 0.48
N VAL A 200 22.26 7.72 0.00
CA VAL A 200 22.72 6.44 0.57
C VAL A 200 23.27 5.54 -0.52
N ASN A 201 24.26 4.72 -0.16
CA ASN A 201 24.79 3.62 -0.94
C ASN A 201 24.56 2.31 -0.19
N PHE A 202 24.14 1.27 -0.90
CA PHE A 202 24.01 -0.08 -0.36
C PHE A 202 25.04 -0.99 -0.99
N THR A 203 25.77 -1.73 -0.17
CA THR A 203 26.87 -2.61 -0.62
C THR A 203 26.68 -4.01 -0.07
N GLU A 204 26.63 -5.02 -0.94
CA GLU A 204 26.59 -6.41 -0.49
C GLU A 204 27.91 -6.81 0.17
N THR A 205 27.83 -7.58 1.26
CA THR A 205 28.98 -8.21 1.93
C THR A 205 28.71 -9.70 2.15
N GLU A 206 29.78 -10.49 2.27
CA GLU A 206 29.70 -11.92 2.61
C GLU A 206 29.64 -12.14 4.13
N ASP A 207 30.03 -11.14 4.93
CA ASP A 207 30.00 -11.22 6.39
C ASP A 207 28.60 -10.86 6.91
N TYR A 208 27.75 -11.88 7.06
CA TYR A 208 26.38 -11.72 7.53
C TYR A 208 26.28 -11.16 8.95
N GLU A 209 27.17 -11.55 9.85
CA GLU A 209 27.08 -11.17 11.27
C GLU A 209 27.44 -9.70 11.51
N SER A 210 28.32 -9.14 10.67
CA SER A 210 28.72 -7.73 10.77
C SER A 210 27.99 -6.78 9.83
N ALA A 211 27.13 -7.30 8.94
CA ALA A 211 26.35 -6.48 8.02
C ALA A 211 25.35 -5.58 8.77
N ASP A 212 25.21 -4.34 8.31
CA ASP A 212 24.21 -3.41 8.86
C ASP A 212 22.79 -3.95 8.63
N ILE A 213 22.55 -4.54 7.45
CA ILE A 213 21.25 -5.08 7.04
C ILE A 213 21.37 -6.59 6.82
N ARG A 214 20.57 -7.37 7.54
CA ARG A 214 20.61 -8.84 7.56
C ARG A 214 19.30 -9.42 7.06
N ILE A 215 19.34 -10.09 5.92
CA ILE A 215 18.16 -10.55 5.19
C ILE A 215 18.06 -12.08 5.30
N GLY A 216 16.89 -12.59 5.67
CA GLY A 216 16.62 -14.03 5.69
C GLY A 216 15.15 -14.38 5.50
N PHE A 217 14.90 -15.64 5.16
CA PHE A 217 13.58 -16.25 5.03
C PHE A 217 13.38 -17.26 6.14
N PHE A 218 12.40 -17.03 7.01
CA PHE A 218 12.20 -17.81 8.22
C PHE A 218 10.80 -18.40 8.28
N GLY A 219 10.67 -19.54 8.93
CA GLY A 219 9.37 -20.16 9.20
C GLY A 219 8.96 -19.98 10.65
N ARG A 220 7.69 -19.64 10.86
CA ARG A 220 7.03 -19.65 12.19
C ARG A 220 7.85 -18.93 13.26
N ASP A 221 8.06 -19.54 14.42
CA ASP A 221 8.92 -19.02 15.46
C ASP A 221 10.39 -19.14 15.05
N HIS A 222 11.05 -17.98 14.97
CA HIS A 222 12.44 -17.82 14.55
C HIS A 222 13.24 -16.97 15.54
N GLY A 223 12.81 -16.92 16.81
CA GLY A 223 13.63 -16.47 17.93
C GLY A 223 13.73 -14.95 18.15
N ASP A 224 12.94 -14.15 17.43
CA ASP A 224 12.86 -12.69 17.62
C ASP A 224 11.61 -12.22 18.36
N GLY A 225 10.68 -13.13 18.68
CA GLY A 225 9.43 -12.83 19.36
C GLY A 225 8.26 -12.47 18.44
N GLU A 226 8.48 -12.44 17.12
CA GLU A 226 7.47 -12.07 16.11
C GLU A 226 7.24 -13.23 15.12
N PRO A 227 6.64 -14.37 15.57
CA PRO A 227 6.53 -15.54 14.71
C PRO A 227 5.67 -15.28 13.47
N PHE A 228 6.10 -15.87 12.34
CA PHE A 228 5.30 -15.90 11.12
C PHE A 228 4.09 -16.84 11.24
N ASP A 229 3.05 -16.56 10.47
CA ASP A 229 1.74 -17.22 10.58
C ASP A 229 1.38 -18.10 9.39
N GLY A 230 2.27 -18.23 8.40
CA GLY A 230 2.09 -19.04 7.22
C GLY A 230 1.35 -18.31 6.11
N VAL A 231 0.92 -19.08 5.11
CA VAL A 231 0.45 -18.56 3.81
C VAL A 231 -0.61 -17.46 3.91
N LEU A 232 -0.31 -16.31 3.29
CA LEU A 232 -1.18 -15.16 3.10
C LEU A 232 -1.73 -14.61 4.42
N GLY A 233 -0.82 -14.22 5.31
CA GLY A 233 -1.03 -13.45 6.54
C GLY A 233 0.01 -12.34 6.68
N VAL A 234 0.99 -12.54 7.56
CA VAL A 234 2.17 -11.69 7.67
C VAL A 234 3.22 -12.14 6.67
N LEU A 235 3.56 -11.24 5.75
CA LEU A 235 4.49 -11.51 4.64
C LEU A 235 5.95 -11.40 5.06
N ALA A 236 6.26 -10.40 5.88
CA ALA A 236 7.60 -10.02 6.30
C ALA A 236 7.52 -9.02 7.46
N HIS A 237 8.63 -8.79 8.15
CA HIS A 237 8.81 -7.69 9.08
C HIS A 237 10.27 -7.22 9.09
N ALA A 238 10.49 -6.00 9.58
CA ALA A 238 11.79 -5.38 9.57
C ALA A 238 12.04 -4.59 10.86
N PHE A 239 13.28 -4.62 11.33
CA PHE A 239 13.67 -3.92 12.53
C PHE A 239 14.29 -2.57 12.17
N SER A 240 13.68 -1.50 12.70
CA SER A 240 14.14 -0.13 12.49
C SER A 240 15.64 0.08 12.80
N PRO A 241 16.29 1.13 12.24
CA PRO A 241 17.68 1.44 12.53
C PRO A 241 17.99 1.49 14.03
N GLU A 242 19.15 1.03 14.51
CA GLU A 242 20.27 0.43 13.76
C GLU A 242 20.25 -1.11 13.81
N ASN A 243 19.08 -1.74 14.01
CA ASN A 243 19.00 -3.19 14.15
C ASN A 243 19.20 -3.92 12.81
N GLY A 244 18.48 -3.45 11.77
CA GLY A 244 18.71 -3.83 10.37
C GLY A 244 18.35 -5.26 9.99
N ARG A 245 17.74 -6.04 10.87
CA ARG A 245 17.19 -7.35 10.52
C ARG A 245 15.96 -7.19 9.62
N LEU A 246 15.88 -7.99 8.57
CA LEU A 246 14.80 -8.00 7.60
C LEU A 246 14.42 -9.46 7.34
N HIS A 247 13.23 -9.86 7.81
CA HIS A 247 12.78 -11.25 7.78
C HIS A 247 11.57 -11.40 6.85
N PHE A 248 11.58 -12.45 6.02
CA PHE A 248 10.46 -12.82 5.15
C PHE A 248 9.87 -14.15 5.60
N ASP A 249 8.56 -14.33 5.50
CA ASP A 249 7.94 -15.63 5.76
C ASP A 249 8.29 -16.61 4.63
N GLU A 250 9.00 -17.69 4.96
CA GLU A 250 9.36 -18.73 4.00
C GLU A 250 8.14 -19.50 3.46
N ALA A 251 7.02 -19.48 4.18
CA ALA A 251 5.81 -20.21 3.81
C ALA A 251 5.09 -19.59 2.61
N GLU A 252 5.37 -18.32 2.30
CA GLU A 252 4.73 -17.63 1.20
C GLU A 252 5.18 -18.15 -0.16
N THR A 253 4.30 -18.01 -1.17
CA THR A 253 4.67 -18.27 -2.55
C THR A 253 5.31 -17.02 -3.15
N TRP A 254 6.60 -16.83 -2.92
CA TRP A 254 7.34 -15.69 -3.47
C TRP A 254 7.45 -15.78 -4.99
N ALA A 255 7.28 -14.64 -5.66
CA ALA A 255 7.44 -14.49 -7.09
C ALA A 255 8.33 -13.28 -7.40
N VAL A 256 9.32 -13.50 -8.26
CA VAL A 256 10.08 -12.43 -8.93
C VAL A 256 9.54 -12.15 -10.34
N ASP A 257 8.70 -13.06 -10.83
CA ASP A 257 8.06 -12.98 -12.14
C ASP A 257 6.72 -13.74 -12.09
N PHE A 258 5.63 -12.99 -12.18
CA PHE A 258 4.27 -13.50 -12.18
C PHE A 258 3.89 -14.30 -13.44
N ASP A 259 4.67 -14.21 -14.51
CA ASP A 259 4.50 -15.06 -15.67
C ASP A 259 5.11 -16.45 -15.48
N LYS A 260 6.11 -16.60 -14.61
CA LYS A 260 6.67 -17.90 -14.24
C LYS A 260 5.88 -18.59 -13.13
N VAL A 261 5.45 -17.83 -12.12
CA VAL A 261 4.69 -18.35 -10.98
C VAL A 261 3.19 -18.17 -11.24
N LYS A 262 2.42 -19.24 -11.41
CA LYS A 262 0.98 -19.16 -11.75
C LYS A 262 0.02 -19.20 -10.55
N SER A 263 0.53 -19.38 -9.33
CA SER A 263 -0.29 -19.39 -8.12
C SER A 263 -1.04 -18.08 -7.96
N LYS A 264 -2.34 -18.14 -7.64
CA LYS A 264 -3.16 -16.96 -7.29
C LYS A 264 -2.73 -16.35 -5.95
N ALA A 265 -2.06 -17.12 -5.10
CA ALA A 265 -1.47 -16.69 -3.85
C ALA A 265 -0.05 -16.13 -4.00
N ALA A 266 0.47 -16.03 -5.23
CA ALA A 266 1.83 -15.53 -5.42
C ALA A 266 1.97 -14.08 -4.97
N VAL A 267 3.03 -13.80 -4.21
CA VAL A 267 3.37 -12.48 -3.65
C VAL A 267 4.63 -11.96 -4.35
N ASP A 268 4.60 -10.70 -4.79
CA ASP A 268 5.74 -10.06 -5.46
C ASP A 268 6.84 -9.75 -4.43
N LEU A 269 7.98 -10.46 -4.54
CA LEU A 269 9.09 -10.33 -3.59
C LEU A 269 9.70 -8.92 -3.60
N GLU A 270 9.76 -8.28 -4.76
CA GLU A 270 10.33 -6.93 -4.90
C GLU A 270 9.49 -5.86 -4.22
N SER A 271 8.16 -6.00 -4.28
CA SER A 271 7.22 -5.10 -3.61
C SER A 271 7.38 -5.18 -2.09
N VAL A 272 7.42 -6.39 -1.53
CA VAL A 272 7.63 -6.57 -0.09
C VAL A 272 9.03 -6.11 0.31
N ALA A 273 10.08 -6.50 -0.41
CA ALA A 273 11.44 -6.03 -0.12
C ALA A 273 11.56 -4.50 -0.18
N THR A 274 10.91 -3.83 -1.14
CA THR A 274 10.92 -2.37 -1.22
C THR A 274 10.23 -1.74 0.00
N HIS A 275 9.12 -2.33 0.47
CA HIS A 275 8.41 -1.92 1.68
C HIS A 275 9.28 -2.08 2.93
N GLU A 276 9.80 -3.28 3.17
CA GLU A 276 10.60 -3.59 4.36
C GLU A 276 11.89 -2.76 4.41
N ILE A 277 12.51 -2.45 3.28
CA ILE A 277 13.67 -1.53 3.25
C ILE A 277 13.28 -0.12 3.71
N GLY A 278 12.03 0.32 3.50
CA GLY A 278 11.54 1.57 4.09
C GLY A 278 11.57 1.55 5.61
N HIS A 279 11.19 0.43 6.24
CA HIS A 279 11.32 0.21 7.68
C HIS A 279 12.77 0.16 8.15
N ILE A 280 13.64 -0.49 7.38
CA ILE A 280 15.11 -0.45 7.58
C ILE A 280 15.64 0.98 7.51
N LEU A 281 14.98 1.89 6.80
CA LEU A 281 15.33 3.33 6.76
C LEU A 281 14.56 4.16 7.81
N GLY A 282 13.82 3.53 8.72
CA GLY A 282 13.14 4.18 9.84
C GLY A 282 11.74 4.71 9.55
N LEU A 283 11.18 4.44 8.36
CA LEU A 283 9.79 4.76 8.05
C LEU A 283 8.83 3.82 8.80
N GLY A 284 7.68 4.33 9.18
CA GLY A 284 6.53 3.52 9.58
C GLY A 284 5.51 3.42 8.45
N HIS A 285 4.41 2.72 8.71
CA HIS A 285 3.34 2.55 7.73
C HIS A 285 2.69 3.89 7.31
N SER A 286 2.33 3.97 6.03
CA SER A 286 1.58 5.07 5.44
C SER A 286 0.07 4.79 5.44
N SER A 287 -0.71 5.85 5.61
CA SER A 287 -2.17 5.82 5.41
C SER A 287 -2.60 5.91 3.93
N VAL A 288 -1.66 6.15 3.01
CA VAL A 288 -1.95 6.31 1.58
C VAL A 288 -1.86 4.97 0.88
N LYS A 289 -3.00 4.43 0.42
CA LYS A 289 -3.10 3.11 -0.19
C LYS A 289 -2.14 2.85 -1.36
N ASP A 290 -1.77 3.88 -2.11
CA ASP A 290 -0.86 3.75 -3.26
C ASP A 290 0.63 3.87 -2.89
N ALA A 291 0.96 4.35 -1.69
CA ALA A 291 2.34 4.52 -1.21
C ALA A 291 2.96 3.16 -0.89
N VAL A 292 4.24 2.95 -1.22
CA VAL A 292 4.95 1.70 -0.95
C VAL A 292 4.82 1.31 0.52
N MET A 293 4.89 2.27 1.44
CA MET A 293 4.76 2.04 2.88
C MET A 293 3.33 1.75 3.38
N TYR A 294 2.32 1.60 2.52
CA TYR A 294 1.02 1.09 2.97
C TYR A 294 1.16 -0.40 3.35
N PRO A 295 0.63 -0.85 4.50
CA PRO A 295 1.00 -2.13 5.10
C PRO A 295 0.54 -3.35 4.31
N SER A 296 -0.57 -3.26 3.57
CA SER A 296 -1.14 -4.41 2.86
C SER A 296 -0.69 -4.50 1.41
N LEU A 297 -0.43 -5.72 0.95
CA LEU A 297 -0.14 -6.05 -0.44
C LEU A 297 -1.07 -7.18 -0.90
N SER A 298 -1.82 -6.93 -1.97
CA SER A 298 -2.66 -7.98 -2.54
C SER A 298 -1.81 -9.00 -3.31
N PRO A 299 -2.13 -10.31 -3.26
CA PRO A 299 -1.51 -11.29 -4.13
C PRO A 299 -1.64 -10.87 -5.60
N ARG A 300 -0.66 -11.24 -6.43
CA ARG A 300 -0.62 -10.89 -7.86
C ARG A 300 -0.55 -9.39 -8.16
N SER A 301 -0.35 -8.53 -7.16
CA SER A 301 -0.12 -7.11 -7.35
C SER A 301 1.37 -6.79 -7.21
N ARG A 302 1.80 -5.72 -7.89
CA ARG A 302 3.17 -5.23 -7.86
C ARG A 302 3.18 -3.75 -7.50
N LYS A 303 3.98 -3.37 -6.52
CA LYS A 303 4.00 -2.05 -5.89
C LYS A 303 5.42 -1.67 -5.46
N VAL A 304 6.22 -1.28 -6.44
CA VAL A 304 7.65 -0.96 -6.24
C VAL A 304 7.96 0.53 -6.41
N ASP A 305 7.05 1.29 -7.02
CA ASP A 305 7.30 2.69 -7.36
C ASP A 305 7.03 3.60 -6.15
N LEU A 306 8.11 4.17 -5.60
CA LEU A 306 8.02 5.15 -4.51
C LEU A 306 7.10 6.30 -4.89
N LYS A 307 6.11 6.59 -4.03
CA LYS A 307 5.18 7.70 -4.20
C LYS A 307 5.65 8.92 -3.43
N LEU A 308 4.97 10.04 -3.66
CA LEU A 308 5.28 11.30 -3.00
C LEU A 308 5.34 11.20 -1.47
N ASP A 309 4.47 10.38 -0.87
CA ASP A 309 4.45 10.16 0.58
C ASP A 309 5.71 9.44 1.08
N ASP A 310 6.10 8.36 0.40
CA ASP A 310 7.31 7.57 0.70
C ASP A 310 8.57 8.47 0.61
N VAL A 311 8.68 9.23 -0.48
CA VAL A 311 9.84 10.10 -0.74
C VAL A 311 9.92 11.24 0.27
N LYS A 312 8.81 11.91 0.59
CA LYS A 312 8.79 12.96 1.62
C LYS A 312 9.13 12.41 3.00
N GLY A 313 8.64 11.21 3.33
CA GLY A 313 8.91 10.56 4.60
C GLY A 313 10.40 10.32 4.81
N VAL A 314 11.06 9.71 3.83
CA VAL A 314 12.47 9.31 3.94
C VAL A 314 13.41 10.51 3.80
N GLN A 315 13.10 11.48 2.94
CA GLN A 315 13.91 12.70 2.80
C GLN A 315 13.83 13.59 4.03
N ALA A 316 12.76 13.52 4.82
CA ALA A 316 12.68 14.21 6.10
C ALA A 316 13.59 13.59 7.18
N LEU A 317 14.13 12.37 6.98
CA LEU A 317 15.15 11.76 7.83
C LEU A 317 16.57 11.99 7.30
N TYR A 318 16.78 11.87 5.98
CA TYR A 318 18.13 11.80 5.40
C TYR A 318 18.48 12.93 4.42
N GLY A 319 17.53 13.81 4.11
CA GLY A 319 17.66 14.79 3.04
C GLY A 319 17.46 14.19 1.65
N SER A 320 17.42 15.05 0.63
CA SER A 320 17.27 14.64 -0.78
C SER A 320 18.60 14.22 -1.37
N ASN A 321 18.59 13.17 -2.19
CA ASN A 321 19.69 12.91 -3.12
C ASN A 321 19.88 14.14 -4.04
N PRO A 322 21.10 14.68 -4.23
CA PRO A 322 21.35 15.83 -5.10
C PRO A 322 20.92 15.63 -6.56
N ASN A 323 20.87 14.39 -7.03
CA ASN A 323 20.46 14.05 -8.40
C ASN A 323 18.94 13.83 -8.53
N PHE A 324 18.20 13.82 -7.43
CA PHE A 324 16.76 13.61 -7.44
C PHE A 324 16.00 14.87 -7.87
N LYS A 325 14.92 14.68 -8.66
CA LYS A 325 14.04 15.76 -9.11
C LYS A 325 12.58 15.38 -8.89
N PHE A 326 11.82 16.19 -8.14
CA PHE A 326 10.39 15.92 -7.91
C PHE A 326 9.54 15.86 -9.20
N SER A 327 9.97 16.52 -10.28
CA SER A 327 9.25 16.47 -11.56
C SER A 327 9.18 15.05 -12.13
N SER A 328 10.22 14.21 -11.93
CA SER A 328 10.22 12.85 -12.45
C SER A 328 9.21 11.94 -11.75
N LEU A 329 8.95 12.17 -10.45
CA LEU A 329 7.87 11.47 -9.74
C LEU A 329 6.51 11.85 -10.30
N TRP A 330 6.27 13.14 -10.52
CA TRP A 330 4.98 13.63 -11.00
C TRP A 330 4.67 13.16 -12.42
N GLU A 331 5.69 13.10 -13.28
CA GLU A 331 5.58 12.53 -14.62
C GLU A 331 5.22 11.03 -14.57
N SER A 332 5.83 10.28 -13.65
CA SER A 332 5.50 8.87 -13.41
C SER A 332 4.05 8.69 -12.93
N GLU A 333 3.60 9.48 -11.95
CA GLU A 333 2.23 9.44 -11.43
C GLU A 333 1.19 9.80 -12.51
N ILE A 334 1.45 10.83 -13.33
CA ILE A 334 0.58 11.19 -14.46
C ILE A 334 0.55 10.08 -15.52
N SER A 335 1.69 9.45 -15.81
CA SER A 335 1.78 8.36 -16.77
C SER A 335 0.99 7.13 -16.30
N SER A 336 1.17 6.75 -15.03
CA SER A 336 0.42 5.65 -14.39
C SER A 336 -1.09 5.91 -14.44
N ASN A 337 -1.53 7.14 -14.14
CA ASN A 337 -2.94 7.52 -14.22
C ASN A 337 -3.50 7.53 -15.66
N LYS A 338 -2.68 7.81 -16.68
CA LYS A 338 -3.09 7.74 -18.10
C LYS A 338 -3.18 6.30 -18.62
N GLY A 339 -2.43 5.35 -18.04
CA GLY A 339 -2.52 3.93 -18.36
C GLY A 339 -3.87 3.29 -18.01
N ASN A 340 -4.58 3.85 -17.03
CA ASN A 340 -5.95 3.45 -16.66
C ASN A 340 -7.05 4.24 -17.41
N GLY A 341 -6.66 5.10 -18.37
CA GLY A 341 -7.59 5.86 -19.20
C GLY A 341 -7.90 5.13 -20.50
N LEU A 342 -9.18 4.84 -20.72
CA LEU A 342 -9.76 4.36 -21.98
C LEU A 342 -9.00 4.85 -23.22
N VAL A 343 -8.52 3.90 -24.02
CA VAL A 343 -8.05 4.14 -25.38
C VAL A 343 -9.18 4.82 -26.17
N CYS A 344 -9.14 6.15 -26.27
CA CYS A 344 -9.95 6.86 -27.23
C CYS A 344 -9.31 6.66 -28.60
N ARG A 345 -9.68 5.55 -29.24
CA ARG A 345 -9.35 5.28 -30.64
C ARG A 345 -9.97 6.39 -31.49
N SER A 346 -9.16 7.37 -31.89
CA SER A 346 -9.60 8.41 -32.81
C SER A 346 -10.07 7.75 -34.11
N SER A 347 -11.39 7.67 -34.27
CA SER A 347 -12.02 7.17 -35.48
C SER A 347 -11.93 8.29 -36.51
N LYS A 348 -11.03 8.14 -37.48
CA LYS A 348 -10.98 8.98 -38.68
C LYS A 348 -12.24 8.71 -39.50
N TRP A 349 -13.33 9.43 -39.23
CA TRP A 349 -14.43 9.55 -40.19
C TRP A 349 -14.08 10.65 -41.19
N THR A 350 -13.61 10.21 -42.35
CA THR A 350 -13.44 11.01 -43.56
C THR A 350 -14.79 11.59 -44.00
N PHE A 351 -14.81 12.90 -44.24
CA PHE A 351 -15.86 13.62 -44.98
C PHE A 351 -15.92 13.12 -46.43
N ALA A 352 -17.07 12.61 -46.87
CA ALA A 352 -17.41 12.52 -48.30
C ALA A 352 -18.94 12.43 -48.50
N LEU A 353 -19.37 12.94 -49.66
CA LEU A 353 -20.71 13.05 -50.26
C LEU A 353 -21.51 14.33 -49.99
N VAL A 354 -22.11 15.00 -50.99
CA VAL A 354 -22.01 14.93 -52.47
C VAL A 354 -22.70 16.21 -52.98
N VAL A 355 -22.08 16.91 -53.93
CA VAL A 355 -22.75 17.94 -54.75
C VAL A 355 -23.12 17.27 -56.06
N LEU A 356 -24.41 17.17 -56.36
CA LEU A 356 -24.92 16.95 -57.72
C LEU A 356 -26.46 17.11 -57.75
N VAL A 357 -26.92 18.28 -58.19
CA VAL A 357 -28.27 18.46 -58.75
C VAL A 357 -28.08 19.02 -60.15
N PHE A 358 -28.40 18.18 -61.13
CA PHE A 358 -28.38 18.47 -62.56
C PHE A 358 -29.52 19.40 -62.96
N PHE A 359 -29.24 20.30 -63.91
CA PHE A 359 -30.23 20.91 -64.80
C PHE A 359 -30.25 20.16 -66.14
N ILE A 360 -31.40 20.26 -66.83
CA ILE A 360 -31.74 19.87 -68.22
C ILE A 360 -32.55 18.55 -68.32
N LEU A 361 -33.89 18.66 -68.29
CA LEU A 361 -34.73 18.88 -69.47
C LEU A 361 -36.01 19.63 -69.09
#